data_AF-A0A497G0Q7-F1
#
_entry.id   AF-A0A497G0Q7-F1
#
_cell.length_a   1.000
_cell.length_b   1.000
_cell.length_c   1.000
_cell.angle_alpha   90.00
_cell.angle_beta   90.00
_cell.angle_gamma   90.00
#
_symmetry.space_group_name_H-M   'P 1'
#
loop_
_entity.id
_entity.type
_entity.pdbx_description
1 polymer ?
#
loop_
_entity_poly.entity_id
_entity_poly.type
_entity_poly.pdbx_seq_one_letter_code
_entity_poly.pdbx_strand_id
1 'polypeptide(L)'
;MRDRIIGLTISMTITLLILILSQMLPLEKYLSTYSFYLGYLERFSWYPFWRLAVFSFLYWLFSVLLFSAEDEKTFFPLIFSSILFTASHYLLLLNSGILWKATFYPFIFSYRNLLYLDWGQISLATLFACIFLKIKKRLKIKE
;
A
#
# COMPACT_ATOMS: atom_id res chain seq x y z
N MET A 1 -16.86 -4.92 -21.43
CA MET A 1 -15.52 -5.43 -21.03
C MET A 1 -14.44 -4.39 -21.33
N ARG A 2 -14.38 -3.86 -22.57
CA ARG A 2 -13.47 -2.79 -22.99
C ARG A 2 -13.44 -1.57 -22.05
N ASP A 3 -14.58 -0.99 -21.72
CA ASP A 3 -14.62 0.25 -20.92
C ASP A 3 -14.15 0.04 -19.47
N ARG A 4 -14.34 -1.19 -18.93
CA ARG A 4 -13.80 -1.57 -17.62
C ARG A 4 -12.27 -1.65 -17.66
N ILE A 5 -11.71 -2.26 -18.70
CA ILE A 5 -10.25 -2.34 -18.89
C ILE A 5 -9.67 -0.93 -19.03
N ILE A 6 -10.29 -0.08 -19.85
CA ILE A 6 -9.85 1.31 -20.04
C ILE A 6 -9.87 2.07 -18.71
N GLY A 7 -10.97 1.99 -17.95
CA GLY A 7 -11.08 2.65 -16.65
C GLY A 7 -10.02 2.18 -15.63
N LEU A 8 -9.73 0.88 -15.62
CA LEU A 8 -8.67 0.30 -14.78
C LEU A 8 -7.28 0.80 -15.18
N THR A 9 -6.96 0.77 -16.47
CA THR A 9 -5.67 1.23 -16.99
C THR A 9 -5.47 2.72 -16.70
N ILE A 10 -6.51 3.54 -16.88
CA ILE A 10 -6.47 4.97 -16.55
C ILE A 10 -6.23 5.15 -15.05
N SER A 11 -6.98 4.46 -14.19
CA SER A 11 -6.82 4.56 -12.73
C SER A 11 -5.41 4.17 -12.30
N MET A 12 -4.88 3.03 -12.77
CA MET A 12 -3.52 2.58 -12.45
C MET A 12 -2.47 3.57 -12.96
N THR A 13 -2.62 4.09 -14.17
CA THR A 13 -1.71 5.09 -14.74
C THR A 13 -1.72 6.37 -13.91
N ILE A 14 -2.89 6.88 -13.53
CA ILE A 14 -3.02 8.06 -12.67
C ILE A 14 -2.36 7.81 -11.32
N THR A 15 -2.59 6.64 -10.71
CA THR A 15 -1.95 6.28 -9.43
C THR A 15 -0.43 6.26 -9.56
N LEU A 16 0.12 5.63 -10.60
CA LEU A 16 1.57 5.60 -10.84
C LEU A 16 2.13 7.01 -11.05
N LEU A 17 1.43 7.87 -11.80
CA LEU A 17 1.80 9.27 -11.97
C LEU A 17 1.80 10.02 -10.63
N ILE A 18 0.78 9.86 -9.80
CA ILE A 18 0.73 10.46 -8.47
C ILE A 18 1.91 9.96 -7.62
N LEU A 19 2.24 8.67 -7.65
CA LEU A 19 3.38 8.13 -6.91
C LEU A 19 4.69 8.74 -7.40
N ILE A 20 4.92 8.83 -8.71
CA ILE A 20 6.11 9.45 -9.30
C ILE A 20 6.20 10.93 -8.90
N LEU A 21 5.12 11.69 -9.08
CA LEU A 21 5.04 13.09 -8.68
C LEU A 21 5.25 13.25 -7.18
N SER A 22 4.72 12.33 -6.38
CA SER A 22 4.90 12.30 -4.93
C SER A 22 6.33 11.98 -4.51
N GLN A 23 7.21 11.53 -5.42
CA GLN A 23 8.65 11.43 -5.18
C GLN A 23 9.38 12.71 -5.58
N MET A 24 8.94 13.37 -6.66
CA MET A 24 9.54 14.62 -7.13
C MET A 24 9.18 15.83 -6.25
N LEU A 25 7.97 15.81 -5.68
CA LEU A 25 7.42 16.88 -4.87
C LEU A 25 7.18 16.36 -3.45
N PRO A 26 8.05 16.71 -2.48
CA PRO A 26 7.88 16.30 -1.09
C PRO A 26 6.76 17.10 -0.42
N LEU A 27 5.52 16.73 -0.75
CA LEU A 27 4.29 17.36 -0.25
C LEU A 27 4.29 17.47 1.27
N GLU A 28 4.85 16.47 1.95
CA GLU A 28 5.03 16.43 3.40
C GLU A 28 5.82 17.62 3.94
N LYS A 29 6.76 18.20 3.18
CA LYS A 29 7.49 19.41 3.59
C LYS A 29 6.63 20.65 3.57
N TYR A 30 5.72 20.76 2.61
CA TYR A 30 4.84 21.91 2.46
C TYR A 30 3.70 21.88 3.48
N LEU A 31 3.24 20.69 3.86
CA LEU A 31 2.13 20.49 4.78
C LEU A 31 2.57 20.45 6.26
N SER A 32 3.85 20.18 6.54
CA SER A 32 4.35 20.06 7.90
C SER A 32 4.72 21.41 8.51
N THR A 33 4.32 21.60 9.77
CA THR A 33 4.79 22.70 10.63
C THR A 33 6.32 22.66 10.82
N TYR A 34 6.96 21.51 10.63
CA TYR A 34 8.40 21.28 10.80
C TYR A 34 9.09 20.97 9.47
N SER A 35 8.86 21.79 8.45
CA SER A 35 9.40 21.62 7.10
C SER A 35 10.93 21.44 7.06
N PHE A 36 11.66 22.15 7.93
CA PHE A 36 13.12 22.04 8.06
C PHE A 36 13.58 20.62 8.45
N TYR A 37 12.89 19.98 9.40
CA TYR A 37 13.22 18.62 9.84
C TYR A 37 12.96 17.59 8.74
N LEU A 38 11.91 17.76 7.95
CA LEU A 38 11.65 16.90 6.79
C LEU A 38 12.69 17.09 5.69
N GLY A 39 13.25 18.30 5.54
CA GLY A 39 14.45 18.53 4.72
C GLY A 39 15.65 17.69 5.14
N TYR A 40 15.81 17.42 6.43
CA TYR A 40 16.89 16.58 6.94
C TYR A 40 16.70 15.10 6.58
N LEU A 41 15.44 14.64 6.47
CA LEU A 41 15.13 13.24 6.18
C LEU A 41 15.59 12.79 4.78
N GLU A 42 15.70 13.70 3.82
CA GLU A 42 16.16 13.41 2.46
C GLU A 42 17.59 12.85 2.39
N ARG A 43 18.38 13.03 3.45
CA ARG A 43 19.74 12.50 3.55
C ARG A 43 19.76 10.99 3.78
N PHE A 44 18.65 10.40 4.22
CA PHE A 44 18.57 8.99 4.50
C PHE A 44 18.11 8.20 3.27
N SER A 45 18.82 7.11 2.96
CA SER A 45 18.51 6.22 1.83
C SER A 45 17.10 5.62 1.88
N TRP A 46 16.52 5.46 3.07
CA TRP A 46 15.18 4.91 3.24
C TRP A 46 14.06 5.93 2.96
N TYR A 47 14.35 7.22 2.89
CA TYR A 47 13.32 8.27 2.80
C TYR A 47 12.43 8.19 1.53
N PRO A 48 12.97 7.98 0.32
CA PRO A 48 12.14 7.81 -0.88
C PRO A 48 11.19 6.61 -0.77
N PHE A 49 11.70 5.49 -0.22
CA PHE A 49 10.91 4.28 -0.01
C PHE A 49 9.84 4.46 1.07
N TRP A 50 10.12 5.28 2.09
CA TRP A 50 9.13 5.64 3.10
C TRP A 50 7.97 6.42 2.48
N ARG A 51 8.25 7.43 1.66
CA ARG A 51 7.20 8.16 0.93
C ARG A 51 6.37 7.22 0.06
N LEU A 52 7.04 6.37 -0.72
CA LEU A 52 6.38 5.38 -1.56
C LEU A 52 5.47 4.46 -0.73
N ALA A 53 5.94 3.96 0.41
CA ALA A 53 5.16 3.12 1.32
C ALA A 53 3.96 3.86 1.92
N VAL A 54 4.10 5.14 2.29
CA VAL A 54 2.99 5.95 2.83
C VAL A 54 1.91 6.20 1.77
N PHE A 55 2.28 6.62 0.56
CA PHE A 55 1.28 6.88 -0.48
C PHE A 55 0.61 5.61 -0.98
N SER A 56 1.36 4.51 -1.11
CA SER A 56 0.77 3.21 -1.45
C SER A 56 -0.12 2.65 -0.33
N PHE A 57 0.23 2.88 0.95
CA PHE A 57 -0.63 2.56 2.09
C PHE A 57 -1.97 3.31 2.02
N LEU A 58 -1.94 4.63 1.79
CA LEU A 58 -3.15 5.44 1.67
C LEU A 58 -4.01 4.95 0.49
N TYR A 59 -3.38 4.67 -0.65
CA TYR A 59 -4.09 4.15 -1.83
C TYR A 59 -4.73 2.77 -1.57
N TRP A 60 -4.02 1.88 -0.87
CA TRP A 60 -4.58 0.61 -0.42
C TRP A 60 -5.77 0.81 0.53
N LEU A 61 -5.65 1.69 1.52
CA LEU A 61 -6.72 1.99 2.46
C LEU A 61 -7.98 2.52 1.74
N PHE A 62 -7.82 3.46 0.81
CA PHE A 62 -8.92 3.95 -0.02
C PHE A 62 -9.52 2.83 -0.88
N SER A 63 -8.69 1.95 -1.44
CA SER A 63 -9.17 0.82 -2.25
C SER A 63 -9.99 -0.18 -1.43
N VAL A 64 -9.57 -0.46 -0.18
CA VAL A 64 -10.34 -1.30 0.76
C VAL A 64 -11.69 -0.65 1.08
N LEU A 65 -11.71 0.65 1.37
CA LEU A 65 -12.95 1.39 1.65
C LEU A 65 -13.91 1.37 0.46
N LEU A 66 -13.41 1.65 -0.75
CA LEU A 66 -14.21 1.61 -1.96
C LEU A 66 -14.74 0.21 -2.28
N PHE A 67 -13.93 -0.84 -2.03
CA PHE A 67 -14.38 -2.21 -2.18
C PHE A 67 -15.45 -2.61 -1.18
N SER A 68 -15.39 -2.08 0.05
CA SER A 68 -16.43 -2.32 1.07
C SER A 68 -17.78 -1.71 0.71
N ALA A 69 -17.82 -0.70 -0.16
CA ALA A 69 -19.05 -0.09 -0.68
C ALA A 69 -19.71 -0.89 -1.84
N GLU A 70 -19.34 -2.17 -2.01
CA GLU A 70 -19.87 -3.10 -3.01
C GLU A 70 -19.69 -2.73 -4.49
N ASP A 71 -18.83 -1.77 -4.85
CA ASP A 71 -18.53 -1.53 -6.26
C ASP A 71 -17.60 -2.63 -6.81
N GLU A 72 -18.16 -3.57 -7.58
CA GLU A 72 -17.40 -4.67 -8.21
C GLU A 72 -16.19 -4.19 -9.04
N LYS A 73 -16.21 -2.94 -9.53
CA LYS A 73 -15.13 -2.35 -10.33
C LYS A 73 -13.86 -2.09 -9.51
N THR A 74 -13.97 -2.00 -8.19
CA THR A 74 -12.87 -1.65 -7.26
C THR A 74 -12.02 -2.85 -6.85
N PHE A 75 -12.40 -4.07 -7.25
CA PHE A 75 -11.65 -5.28 -6.93
C PHE A 75 -10.22 -5.32 -7.52
N PHE A 76 -10.06 -4.88 -8.77
CA PHE A 76 -8.72 -4.84 -9.39
C PHE A 76 -7.84 -3.73 -8.80
N PRO A 77 -8.35 -2.51 -8.53
CA PRO A 77 -7.64 -1.50 -7.74
C PRO A 77 -7.22 -2.02 -6.36
N LEU A 78 -8.07 -2.80 -5.67
CA LEU A 78 -7.72 -3.44 -4.40
C LEU A 78 -6.54 -4.42 -4.55
N ILE A 79 -6.56 -5.30 -5.56
CA ILE A 79 -5.43 -6.21 -5.84
C ILE A 79 -4.15 -5.41 -6.07
N PHE A 80 -4.21 -4.45 -7.00
CA PHE A 80 -3.05 -3.65 -7.39
C PHE A 80 -2.48 -2.86 -6.22
N SER A 81 -3.33 -2.16 -5.47
CA SER A 81 -2.92 -1.38 -4.29
C SER A 81 -2.34 -2.27 -3.18
N SER A 82 -2.91 -3.45 -2.94
CA SER A 82 -2.40 -4.39 -1.92
C SER A 82 -1.00 -4.88 -2.25
N ILE A 83 -0.76 -5.28 -3.51
CA ILE A 83 0.55 -5.72 -3.99
C ILE A 83 1.55 -4.57 -3.93
N LEU A 84 1.18 -3.41 -4.48
CA LEU A 84 2.02 -2.22 -4.51
C LEU A 84 2.43 -1.78 -3.11
N PHE A 85 1.48 -1.71 -2.17
CA PHE A 85 1.77 -1.33 -0.79
C PHE A 85 2.69 -2.35 -0.12
N THR A 86 2.39 -3.64 -0.26
CA THR A 86 3.23 -4.70 0.33
C THR A 86 4.67 -4.65 -0.19
N ALA A 87 4.85 -4.51 -1.51
CA ALA A 87 6.17 -4.37 -2.12
C ALA A 87 6.90 -3.12 -1.60
N SER A 88 6.20 -1.99 -1.55
CA SER A 88 6.76 -0.72 -1.05
C SER A 88 7.14 -0.80 0.44
N HIS A 89 6.32 -1.47 1.25
CA HIS A 89 6.58 -1.70 2.68
C HIS A 89 7.85 -2.52 2.89
N TYR A 90 8.01 -3.65 2.19
CA TYR A 90 9.21 -4.46 2.33
C TYR A 90 10.45 -3.83 1.68
N LEU A 91 10.30 -3.03 0.62
CA LEU A 91 11.38 -2.21 0.09
C LEU A 91 11.86 -1.17 1.12
N LEU A 92 10.94 -0.55 1.88
CA LEU A 92 11.29 0.32 2.99
C LEU A 92 12.03 -0.44 4.11
N LEU A 93 11.52 -1.60 4.53
CA LEU A 93 12.18 -2.42 5.56
C LEU A 93 13.57 -2.88 5.12
N LEU A 94 13.74 -3.19 3.83
CA LEU A 94 15.02 -3.54 3.23
C LEU A 94 16.01 -2.36 3.30
N ASN A 95 15.60 -1.18 2.81
CA ASN A 95 16.47 0.00 2.73
C ASN A 95 16.77 0.65 4.08
N SER A 96 15.91 0.44 5.09
CA SER A 96 16.17 0.82 6.48
C SER A 96 17.06 -0.20 7.22
N GLY A 97 17.34 -1.35 6.60
CA GLY A 97 18.09 -2.45 7.22
C GLY A 97 17.32 -3.21 8.31
N ILE A 98 16.04 -2.90 8.51
CA ILE A 98 15.18 -3.57 9.49
C ILE A 98 14.91 -5.01 9.05
N LEU A 99 14.71 -5.25 7.75
CA LEU A 99 14.40 -6.57 7.21
C LEU A 99 15.41 -7.65 7.64
N TRP A 100 16.69 -7.29 7.73
CA TRP A 100 17.78 -8.21 8.08
C TRP A 100 18.00 -8.38 9.59
N LYS A 101 17.44 -7.47 10.40
CA LYS A 101 17.67 -7.41 11.85
C LYS A 101 16.43 -7.74 12.67
N ALA A 102 15.27 -7.80 12.03
CA ALA A 102 14.00 -8.11 12.65
C ALA A 102 13.70 -9.62 12.58
N THR A 103 12.93 -10.10 13.54
CA THR A 103 12.34 -11.45 13.50
C THR A 103 10.87 -11.33 13.11
N PHE A 104 10.48 -11.99 12.02
CA PHE A 104 9.12 -11.91 11.48
C PHE A 104 8.25 -13.06 11.99
N TYR A 105 7.01 -12.72 12.32
CA TYR A 105 5.93 -13.62 12.70
C TYR A 105 4.70 -13.29 11.84
N PRO A 106 3.63 -14.10 11.89
CA PRO A 106 2.36 -13.72 11.29
C PRO A 106 1.86 -12.38 11.87
N PHE A 107 1.65 -11.41 11.00
CA PHE A 107 1.15 -10.05 11.25
C PHE A 107 2.01 -9.12 12.10
N ILE A 108 3.12 -9.59 12.66
CA ILE A 108 3.99 -8.79 13.53
C ILE A 108 5.46 -9.10 13.27
N PHE A 109 6.32 -8.13 13.54
CA PHE A 109 7.77 -8.36 13.58
C PHE A 109 8.37 -7.73 14.84
N SER A 110 9.44 -8.36 15.36
CA SER A 110 10.20 -7.84 16.49
C SER A 110 11.48 -7.17 16.01
N TYR A 111 11.74 -5.94 16.44
CA TYR A 111 12.96 -5.20 16.17
C TYR A 111 13.37 -4.40 17.41
N ARG A 112 14.64 -4.54 17.85
CA ARG A 112 15.16 -3.89 19.06
C ARG A 112 14.31 -4.12 20.32
N ASN A 113 13.84 -5.35 20.52
CA ASN A 113 12.97 -5.75 21.64
C ASN A 113 11.59 -5.06 21.67
N LEU A 114 11.16 -4.46 20.56
CA LEU A 114 9.83 -3.90 20.39
C LEU A 114 9.08 -4.68 19.32
N LEU A 115 7.77 -4.87 19.55
CA LEU A 115 6.86 -5.50 18.59
C LEU A 115 6.20 -4.43 17.72
N TYR A 116 6.20 -4.68 16.42
CA TYR A 116 5.60 -3.83 15.41
C TYR A 116 4.59 -4.63 14.59
N LEU A 117 3.56 -3.95 14.14
CA LEU A 117 2.57 -4.53 13.23
C LEU A 117 3.15 -4.58 11.80
N ASP A 118 3.07 -5.75 11.17
CA ASP A 118 3.44 -5.92 9.76
C ASP A 118 2.25 -5.57 8.87
N TRP A 119 2.15 -4.29 8.53
CA TRP A 119 1.10 -3.78 7.66
C TRP A 119 1.13 -4.38 6.25
N GLY A 120 2.29 -4.84 5.78
CA GLY A 120 2.40 -5.56 4.50
C GLY A 120 1.64 -6.89 4.55
N GLN A 121 1.82 -7.66 5.62
CA GLN A 121 1.07 -8.91 5.80
C GLN A 121 -0.43 -8.68 5.98
N ILE A 122 -0.82 -7.62 6.72
CA ILE A 122 -2.23 -7.25 6.87
C ILE A 122 -2.86 -6.92 5.51
N SER A 123 -2.17 -6.15 4.67
CA SER A 123 -2.60 -5.85 3.31
C SER A 123 -2.87 -7.12 2.50
N LEU A 124 -1.95 -8.08 2.51
CA LEU A 124 -2.16 -9.37 1.84
C LEU A 124 -3.31 -10.18 2.44
N ALA A 125 -3.43 -10.22 3.77
CA ALA A 125 -4.52 -10.96 4.41
C ALA A 125 -5.89 -10.36 4.10
N THR A 126 -6.01 -9.03 4.07
CA THR A 126 -7.26 -8.38 3.64
C THR A 126 -7.59 -8.72 2.19
N LEU A 127 -6.59 -8.72 1.29
CA LEU A 127 -6.78 -9.14 -0.09
C LEU A 127 -7.30 -10.59 -0.18
N PHE A 128 -6.65 -11.53 0.52
CA PHE A 128 -7.09 -12.93 0.53
C PHE A 128 -8.52 -13.08 1.07
N ALA A 129 -8.86 -12.36 2.14
CA ALA A 129 -10.22 -12.36 2.68
C ALA A 129 -11.23 -11.84 1.66
N CYS A 130 -10.93 -10.73 0.96
CA CYS A 130 -11.80 -10.18 -0.09
C CYS A 130 -11.97 -11.13 -1.28
N ILE A 131 -10.90 -11.81 -1.71
CA ILE A 131 -10.96 -12.84 -2.76
C ILE A 131 -11.86 -13.99 -2.32
N PHE A 132 -11.66 -14.50 -1.11
CA PHE A 132 -12.44 -15.60 -0.56
C PHE A 132 -13.94 -15.26 -0.49
N LEU A 133 -14.28 -14.07 0.03
CA LEU A 133 -15.67 -13.59 0.10
C LEU A 133 -16.30 -13.48 -1.29
N LYS A 134 -15.55 -12.98 -2.28
CA LYS A 134 -16.04 -12.86 -3.66
C LYS A 134 -16.31 -14.22 -4.31
N ILE A 135 -15.43 -15.20 -4.08
CA ILE A 135 -15.63 -16.58 -4.56
C ILE A 135 -16.89 -17.17 -3.90
N LYS A 136 -17.03 -17.03 -2.59
CA LYS A 136 -18.20 -17.50 -1.84
C LYS A 136 -19.52 -16.88 -2.34
N LYS A 137 -19.55 -15.57 -2.61
CA LYS A 137 -20.72 -14.86 -3.18
C LYS A 137 -21.10 -15.44 -4.55
N ARG A 138 -20.12 -15.74 -5.40
CA ARG A 138 -20.36 -16.33 -6.74
C ARG A 138 -20.89 -17.76 -6.68
N LEU A 139 -20.46 -18.56 -5.71
CA LEU A 139 -20.95 -19.93 -5.54
C LEU A 139 -22.42 -19.95 -5.09
N LYS A 140 -22.79 -19.10 -4.14
CA LYS A 140 -24.19 -18.98 -3.67
C LYS A 140 -25.19 -18.51 -4.73
N ILE A 141 -24.75 -17.78 -5.75
CA ILE A 141 -25.62 -17.32 -6.85
C ILE A 141 -25.91 -18.45 -7.86
N LYS A 142 -25.12 -19.52 -7.85
CA LYS A 142 -25.26 -20.65 -8.76
C LYS A 142 -26.12 -21.80 -8.21
N GLU A 143 -26.43 -21.77 -6.92
CA GLU A 143 -27.39 -22.67 -6.24
C GLU A 143 -28.80 -22.08 -6.35
#